data_AF-A0A352X491-F1
#
_entry.id   AF-A0A352X491-F1
#
_cell.length_a   1.000
_cell.length_b   1.000
_cell.length_c   1.000
_cell.angle_alpha   90.00
_cell.angle_beta   90.00
_cell.angle_gamma   90.00
#
_symmetry.space_group_name_H-M   'P 1'
#
loop_
_entity.id
_entity.type
_entity.pdbx_description
1 polymer ?
#
loop_
_entity_poly.entity_id
_entity_poly.type
_entity_poly.pdbx_seq_one_letter_code
_entity_poly.pdbx_strand_id
1 'polypeptide(L)' 'ILDLSKIDFVDSSGLGALVKLVKKAQSVEGSLQIVTNARVTQTVKVVRLEKFLSLQTSVDVALEKVRGKSG' A
#
# COMPACT_ATOMS: atom_id res chain seq x y z
N ILE A 1 -3.00 -3.36 7.78
CA ILE A 1 -1.65 -3.21 7.18
C ILE A 1 -1.41 -4.43 6.32
N LEU A 2 -0.91 -4.27 5.10
CA LEU A 2 -0.64 -5.36 4.17
C LEU A 2 0.87 -5.43 3.90
N ASP A 3 1.52 -6.53 4.29
CA ASP A 3 2.96 -6.71 4.05
C ASP A 3 3.21 -7.44 2.73
N LEU A 4 3.80 -6.71 1.79
CA LEU A 4 4.25 -7.17 0.47
C LEU A 4 5.79 -7.06 0.35
N SER A 5 6.51 -7.02 1.48
CA SER A 5 7.96 -6.86 1.50
C SER A 5 8.68 -8.03 0.85
N LYS A 6 8.12 -9.24 0.99
CA LYS A 6 8.69 -10.52 0.50
C LYS A 6 8.29 -10.87 -0.94
N ILE A 7 7.60 -10.00 -1.65
CA ILE A 7 7.10 -10.32 -2.99
C ILE A 7 8.08 -9.83 -4.05
N ASP A 8 8.47 -10.72 -4.96
CA ASP A 8 9.46 -10.40 -5.99
C ASP A 8 8.89 -9.58 -7.15
N PHE A 9 7.60 -9.75 -7.46
CA PHE A 9 6.94 -9.08 -8.57
C PHE A 9 5.45 -8.91 -8.32
N VAL A 10 4.87 -7.86 -8.90
CA VAL A 10 3.43 -7.62 -8.93
C VAL A 10 3.00 -7.33 -10.37
N ASP A 11 1.97 -8.04 -10.82
CA ASP A 11 1.39 -7.84 -12.15
C ASP A 11 0.27 -6.77 -12.14
N SER A 12 -0.17 -6.36 -13.33
CA SER A 12 -1.35 -5.54 -13.58
C SER A 12 -2.59 -5.96 -12.77
N SER A 13 -2.84 -7.28 -12.67
CA SER A 13 -3.94 -7.85 -11.88
C SER A 13 -3.79 -7.60 -10.38
N GLY A 14 -2.56 -7.73 -9.86
CA GLY A 14 -2.23 -7.44 -8.46
C GLY A 14 -2.41 -5.97 -8.11
N LEU A 15 -1.95 -5.06 -8.96
CA LEU A 15 -2.19 -3.62 -8.83
C LEU A 15 -3.70 -3.30 -8.75
N GLY A 16 -4.49 -3.88 -9.66
CA GLY A 16 -5.95 -3.71 -9.66
C GLY A 16 -6.62 -4.20 -8.38
N ALA A 17 -6.16 -5.33 -7.83
CA ALA A 17 -6.65 -5.85 -6.56
C ALA A 17 -6.29 -4.91 -5.39
N LEU A 18 -5.06 -4.39 -5.34
CA LEU A 18 -4.64 -3.44 -4.30
C LEU A 18 -5.47 -2.16 -4.32
N VAL A 19 -5.76 -1.61 -5.51
CA VAL A 19 -6.62 -0.43 -5.65
C VAL A 19 -8.03 -0.70 -5.11
N LYS A 20 -8.61 -1.87 -5.40
CA LYS A 20 -9.93 -2.26 -4.87
C LYS A 20 -9.92 -2.38 -3.34
N LEU A 21 -8.86 -2.94 -2.77
CA LEU A 21 -8.70 -3.04 -1.31
C LEU A 21 -8.60 -1.67 -0.65
N VAL A 22 -7.80 -0.75 -1.20
CA VAL A 22 -7.70 0.63 -0.69
C VAL A 22 -9.05 1.34 -0.76
N LYS A 23 -9.75 1.24 -1.90
CA LYS A 23 -11.11 1.82 -2.04
C LYS A 23 -12.09 1.27 -1.00
N LYS A 24 -12.05 -0.04 -0.76
CA LYS A 24 -12.92 -0.67 0.26
C LYS A 24 -12.59 -0.19 1.66
N ALA A 25 -11.30 -0.04 2.00
CA ALA A 25 -10.87 0.50 3.28
C ALA A 25 -11.31 1.97 3.45
N GLN A 26 -11.13 2.80 2.43
CA GLN A 26 -11.59 4.19 2.43
C GLN A 26 -13.11 4.31 2.58
N SER A 27 -13.87 3.38 1.99
CA SER A 27 -15.33 3.34 2.10
C SER A 27 -15.83 3.08 3.52
N VAL A 28 -15.01 2.52 4.40
CA VAL A 28 -15.36 2.30 5.81
C VAL A 28 -14.61 3.28 6.73
N GLU A 29 -14.18 4.42 6.18
CA GLU A 29 -13.36 5.45 6.86
C GLU A 29 -12.02 4.92 7.39
N GLY A 30 -11.65 3.71 6.98
CA GLY A 30 -10.38 3.08 7.32
C GLY A 30 -9.24 3.58 6.42
N SER A 31 -8.02 3.34 6.89
CA SER A 31 -6.83 3.53 6.06
C SER A 31 -6.13 2.20 5.84
N LEU A 32 -5.71 1.96 4.59
CA LEU A 32 -4.90 0.80 4.25
C LEU A 32 -3.45 1.25 4.04
N GLN A 33 -2.54 0.72 4.85
CA GLN A 33 -1.11 0.88 4.65
C GLN A 33 -0.55 -0.37 3.99
N ILE A 34 0.20 -0.18 2.91
CA ILE A 34 0.78 -1.27 2.12
C ILE A 34 2.29 -1.16 2.22
N VAL A 35 2.93 -2.17 2.78
CA VAL A 35 4.39 -2.23 2.92
C VAL A 35 4.94 -2.95 1.70
N THR A 36 5.82 -2.30 0.94
CA THR A 36 6.42 -2.87 -0.28
C THR A 36 7.93 -2.76 -0.23
N ASN A 37 8.62 -3.61 -1.00
CA ASN A 37 10.06 -3.45 -1.24
C ASN A 37 10.34 -2.44 -2.35
N ALA A 38 11.62 -2.04 -2.51
CA ALA A 38 12.04 -1.07 -3.51
C ALA A 38 11.64 -1.47 -4.96
N ARG A 39 11.71 -2.76 -5.27
CA ARG A 39 11.40 -3.29 -6.60
C ARG A 39 9.91 -3.13 -6.95
N VAL A 40 9.03 -3.62 -6.08
CA VAL A 40 7.57 -3.49 -6.22
C VAL A 40 7.17 -2.01 -6.21
N THR A 41 7.80 -1.20 -5.34
CA THR A 41 7.56 0.24 -5.27
C THR A 41 7.81 0.89 -6.64
N GLN A 42 8.93 0.57 -7.30
CA GLN A 42 9.22 1.12 -8.64
C GLN A 42 8.13 0.79 -9.66
N THR A 43 7.67 -0.45 -9.73
CA THR A 43 6.56 -0.84 -10.62
C THR A 43 5.30 -0.02 -10.35
N VAL A 44 4.97 0.19 -9.07
CA VAL A 44 3.82 1.00 -8.66
C VAL A 44 4.01 2.50 -8.98
N LYS A 45 5.24 3.02 -8.98
CA LYS A 45 5.54 4.40 -9.40
C LYS A 45 5.32 4.61 -10.89
N VAL A 46 5.69 3.63 -11.73
CA VAL A 46 5.51 3.71 -13.19
C VAL A 46 4.05 3.95 -13.55
N VAL A 47 3.13 3.26 -12.86
CA VAL A 47 1.68 3.42 -13.04
C VAL A 47 1.07 4.59 -12.24
N ARG A 48 1.90 5.40 -11.58
CA ARG A 48 1.51 6.54 -10.72
C ARG A 48 0.51 6.18 -9.60
N LEU A 49 0.48 4.93 -9.15
CA LEU A 49 -0.39 4.48 -8.06
C LEU A 49 0.26 4.62 -6.67
N GLU A 50 1.51 5.06 -6.58
CA GLU A 50 2.24 5.17 -5.29
C GLU A 50 1.52 6.07 -4.28
N LYS A 51 0.92 7.16 -4.75
CA LYS A 51 0.16 8.10 -3.92
C LYS A 51 -1.18 7.54 -3.47
N PHE A 52 -1.79 6.68 -4.29
CA PHE A 52 -3.05 6.01 -3.97
C PHE A 52 -2.86 4.88 -2.96
N LEU A 53 -1.80 4.10 -3.13
CA LEU A 53 -1.57 2.87 -2.36
C LEU A 53 -0.92 3.10 -0.99
N SER A 54 -0.68 4.35 -0.57
CA SER A 54 -0.08 4.70 0.73
C SER A 54 1.11 3.79 1.07
N LEU A 55 2.05 3.69 0.12
CA LEU A 55 3.17 2.75 0.21
C LEU A 55 4.09 3.11 1.37
N GLN A 56 4.47 2.11 2.14
CA GLN A 56 5.39 2.22 3.26
C GLN A 56 6.62 1.34 3.04
N THR A 57 7.76 1.81 3.54
CA THR A 57 9.04 1.10 3.44
C THR A 57 9.17 -0.03 4.46
N SER A 58 8.37 -0.01 5.53
CA SER A 58 8.39 -1.04 6.58
C SER A 58 7.07 -1.07 7.35
N VAL A 59 6.80 -2.22 8.00
CA VAL A 59 5.62 -2.40 8.86
C VAL A 59 5.60 -1.42 10.02
N ASP A 60 6.76 -1.07 10.57
CA ASP A 60 6.91 -0.08 11.64
C ASP A 60 6.37 1.30 11.23
N VAL A 61 6.84 1.84 10.11
CA VAL A 61 6.34 3.11 9.54
C VAL A 61 4.84 3.04 9.25
N ALA A 62 4.36 1.89 8.75
CA ALA A 62 2.93 1.67 8.52
C ALA A 62 2.11 1.72 9.82
N LEU A 63 2.63 1.14 10.91
CA LEU A 63 2.01 1.18 12.23
C LEU A 63 1.97 2.61 12.76
N GLU A 64 3.06 3.36 12.65
CA GLU A 64 3.09 4.77 13.02
C GLU A 64 2.04 5.60 12.27
N LYS A 65 1.88 5.37 10.96
CA LYS A 65 0.86 6.06 10.15
C LYS A 65 -0.57 5.71 10.53
N VAL A 66 -0.84 4.45 10.89
CA VAL A 66 -2.17 4.04 11.37
C VAL A 66 -2.45 4.67 12.74
N ARG A 67 -1.46 4.68 13.65
CA ARG A 67 -1.58 5.20 15.01
C ARG A 67 -1.66 6.73 15.04
N GLY A 68 -0.95 7.42 14.15
CA GLY A 68 -0.91 8.89 14.07
C GLY A 68 -2.10 9.52 13.36
N LYS A 69 -3.02 8.72 12.79
CA LYS A 69 -4.22 9.21 12.11
C LYS A 69 -5.46 9.32 13.00
N SER A 70 -5.31 9.11 14.32
CA SER A 70 -6.37 9.30 15.33
C SER A 70 -6.48 10.74 15.86
N GLY A 71 -5.99 11.73 15.11
CA GLY A 71 -6.11 13.15 15.44
C GLY A 71 -7.28 13.81 14.73
#